data_AF-A0A9E1PIU3-F1
#
_entry.id   AF-A0A9E1PIU3-F1
#
_cell.length_a   1.000
_cell.length_b   1.000
_cell.length_c   1.000
_cell.angle_alpha   90.00
_cell.angle_beta   90.00
_cell.angle_gamma   90.00
#
_symmetry.space_group_name_H-M   'P 1'
#
loop_
_entity.id
_entity.type
_entity.pdbx_description
1 polymer ?
#
loop_
_entity_poly.entity_id
_entity_poly.type
_entity_poly.pdbx_seq_one_letter_code
_entity_poly.pdbx_strand_id
1 'polypeptide(L)'
;MDIDLSVLKLMESEREIPFDELVVIIEQAILVAYEKHTGQADHRGMRENPDAPRARVEIDKKTGHVVVYIPIVNEEGEKTGEEVDSPEDFGRIAAHAAKQVINQRLRDIGDDRILGEYRGKDGDIVSGIIAQGPNPRMIHVNLGEVEAILPPEEQVPGEVYEHGARIRVYVTKVDKGLKGPSITVSRTHPGLVRKLFAMEVPEIHRGLVDITSIAREAGHRTKI
;
A
#
# COMPACT_ATOMS: atom_id res chain seq x y z
N MET A 1 -27.36 12.61 2.18
CA MET A 1 -26.39 12.17 1.15
C MET A 1 -26.05 10.73 1.46
N ASP A 2 -25.89 9.90 0.43
CA ASP A 2 -26.00 8.45 0.56
C ASP A 2 -24.70 7.83 0.07
N ILE A 3 -24.06 7.04 0.92
CA ILE A 3 -22.87 6.28 0.57
C ILE A 3 -23.34 4.96 -0.04
N ASP A 4 -22.72 4.57 -1.14
CA ASP A 4 -22.97 3.27 -1.76
C ASP A 4 -22.45 2.14 -0.85
N LEU A 5 -23.39 1.51 -0.13
CA LEU A 5 -23.12 0.42 0.79
C LEU A 5 -22.75 -0.89 0.07
N SER A 6 -22.99 -1.00 -1.25
CA SER A 6 -22.67 -2.22 -2.00
C SER A 6 -21.16 -2.49 -2.04
N VAL A 7 -20.35 -1.42 -2.15
CA VAL A 7 -18.89 -1.50 -2.13
C VAL A 7 -18.38 -1.96 -0.76
N LEU A 8 -18.99 -1.48 0.32
CA LEU A 8 -18.61 -1.85 1.69
C LEU A 8 -18.94 -3.31 1.98
N LYS A 9 -20.09 -3.80 1.52
CA LYS A 9 -20.49 -5.21 1.65
C LYS A 9 -19.63 -6.13 0.79
N LEU A 10 -19.23 -5.69 -0.41
CA LEU A 10 -18.28 -6.42 -1.24
C LEU A 10 -16.94 -6.59 -0.52
N MET A 11 -16.44 -5.53 0.11
CA MET A 11 -15.19 -5.56 0.88
C MET A 11 -15.24 -6.53 2.06
N GLU A 12 -16.37 -6.59 2.76
CA GLU A 12 -16.59 -7.57 3.83
C GLU A 12 -16.55 -9.01 3.30
N SER A 13 -17.18 -9.27 2.15
CA SER A 13 -17.25 -10.62 1.58
C SER A 13 -15.95 -11.12 0.95
N GLU A 14 -15.15 -10.24 0.32
CA GLU A 14 -13.97 -10.64 -0.43
C GLU A 14 -12.66 -10.55 0.37
N ARG A 15 -12.60 -9.70 1.42
CA ARG A 15 -11.31 -9.21 1.95
C ARG A 15 -11.20 -9.12 3.48
N GLU A 16 -12.06 -9.85 4.21
CA GLU A 16 -11.99 -10.07 5.67
C GLU A 16 -11.98 -8.80 6.56
N ILE A 17 -12.46 -7.65 6.09
CA ILE A 17 -12.67 -6.48 6.96
C ILE A 17 -14.13 -6.45 7.42
N PRO A 18 -14.40 -6.43 8.75
CA PRO A 18 -15.76 -6.29 9.25
C PRO A 18 -16.38 -4.99 8.75
N PHE A 19 -17.62 -5.07 8.25
CA PHE A 19 -18.35 -3.90 7.74
C PHE A 19 -18.39 -2.74 8.75
N ASP A 20 -18.57 -3.08 10.03
CA ASP A 20 -18.63 -2.10 11.12
C ASP A 20 -17.35 -1.29 11.29
N GLU A 21 -16.18 -1.89 11.05
CA GLU A 21 -14.90 -1.19 11.15
C GLU A 21 -14.76 -0.16 10.00
N LEU A 22 -15.17 -0.54 8.78
CA LEU A 22 -15.14 0.35 7.63
C LEU A 22 -16.05 1.57 7.82
N VAL A 23 -17.24 1.37 8.39
CA VAL A 23 -18.18 2.46 8.67
C VAL A 23 -17.54 3.49 9.60
N VAL A 24 -16.92 3.05 10.71
CA VAL A 24 -16.26 3.94 11.67
C VAL A 24 -15.14 4.74 11.02
N ILE A 25 -14.33 4.11 10.16
CA ILE A 25 -13.23 4.81 9.46
C ILE A 25 -13.78 5.86 8.49
N ILE A 26 -14.88 5.57 7.81
CA ILE A 26 -15.52 6.51 6.87
C ILE A 26 -16.16 7.67 7.63
N GLU A 27 -16.84 7.42 8.76
CA GLU A 27 -17.37 8.46 9.65
C GLU A 27 -16.27 9.44 10.08
N GLN A 28 -15.13 8.92 10.53
CA GLN A 28 -13.97 9.74 10.92
C GLN A 28 -13.42 10.57 9.77
N ALA A 29 -13.34 10.00 8.57
CA ALA A 29 -12.83 10.73 7.42
C ALA A 29 -13.78 11.83 6.93
N ILE A 30 -15.09 11.57 6.97
CA ILE A 30 -16.10 12.57 6.67
C ILE A 30 -16.06 13.68 7.73
N LEU A 31 -15.86 13.34 9.00
CA LEU A 31 -15.68 14.33 10.07
C LEU A 31 -14.48 15.24 9.81
N VAL A 32 -13.32 14.68 9.44
CA VAL A 32 -12.14 15.47 9.09
C VAL A 32 -12.41 16.36 7.86
N ALA A 33 -13.15 15.85 6.87
CA ALA A 33 -13.52 16.64 5.70
C ALA A 33 -14.50 17.78 6.05
N TYR A 34 -15.41 17.54 7.00
CA TYR A 34 -16.34 18.54 7.54
C TYR A 34 -15.61 19.65 8.28
N GLU A 35 -14.70 19.32 9.21
CA GLU A 35 -13.93 20.29 9.98
C GLU A 35 -13.06 21.18 9.06
N LYS A 36 -12.51 20.61 7.99
CA LYS A 36 -11.78 21.36 6.96
C LYS A 36 -12.68 22.27 6.13
N HIS A 37 -13.88 21.81 5.78
CA HIS A 37 -14.80 22.61 4.98
C HIS A 37 -15.35 23.81 5.77
N THR A 38 -15.67 23.60 7.04
CA THR A 38 -16.25 24.61 7.94
C THR A 38 -15.20 25.57 8.51
N GLY A 39 -13.92 25.34 8.22
CA GLY A 39 -12.81 26.15 8.74
C GLY A 39 -12.50 25.94 10.22
N GLN A 40 -13.12 24.94 10.87
CA GLN A 40 -12.86 24.58 12.26
C GLN A 40 -11.50 23.89 12.46
N ALA A 41 -10.91 23.38 11.38
CA ALA A 41 -9.56 22.82 11.37
C ALA A 41 -8.73 23.39 10.20
N ASP A 42 -7.43 23.58 10.45
CA ASP A 42 -6.48 23.98 9.41
C ASP A 42 -6.25 22.87 8.36
N HIS A 43 -5.42 23.16 7.36
CA HIS A 43 -5.07 22.18 6.32
C HIS A 43 -4.36 20.92 6.86
N ARG A 44 -3.81 20.97 8.07
CA ARG A 44 -3.19 19.85 8.79
C ARG A 44 -4.18 19.09 9.68
N GLY A 45 -5.42 19.56 9.81
CA GLY A 45 -6.44 18.99 10.69
C GLY A 45 -6.29 19.39 12.16
N MET A 46 -5.49 20.43 12.46
CA MET A 46 -5.41 21.00 13.80
C MET A 46 -6.53 22.01 14.01
N ARG A 47 -7.29 21.81 15.10
CA ARG A 47 -8.36 22.70 15.52
C ARG A 47 -7.79 23.92 16.22
N GLU A 48 -8.43 25.07 16.05
CA GLU A 48 -8.06 26.31 16.74
C GLU A 48 -8.25 26.19 18.27
N ASN A 49 -9.28 25.43 18.71
CA ASN A 49 -9.48 25.08 20.12
C ASN A 49 -9.59 23.55 20.29
N PRO A 50 -8.56 22.88 20.86
CA PRO A 50 -8.57 21.44 21.08
C PRO A 50 -9.70 20.95 21.99
N ASP A 51 -10.05 21.75 23.01
CA ASP A 51 -11.00 21.37 24.08
C ASP A 51 -12.46 21.62 23.70
N ALA A 52 -12.73 22.31 22.58
CA ALA A 52 -14.09 22.54 22.12
C ALA A 52 -14.80 21.21 21.78
N PRO A 53 -16.09 21.05 22.08
CA PRO A 53 -16.85 19.86 21.69
C PRO A 53 -16.75 19.60 20.18
N ARG A 54 -16.61 18.33 19.77
CA ARG A 54 -16.48 17.94 18.36
C ARG A 54 -17.83 17.63 17.73
N ALA A 55 -17.94 17.91 16.43
CA ALA A 55 -19.00 17.34 15.62
C ALA A 55 -18.85 15.80 15.56
N ARG A 56 -19.96 15.11 15.37
CA ARG A 56 -20.03 13.65 15.23
C ARG A 56 -20.70 13.33 13.90
N VAL A 57 -20.10 12.44 13.13
CA VAL A 57 -20.71 11.94 11.90
C VAL A 57 -21.27 10.55 12.19
N GLU A 58 -22.47 10.28 11.70
CA GLU A 58 -23.11 8.97 11.79
C GLU A 58 -23.56 8.54 10.40
N ILE A 59 -23.30 7.28 10.06
CA ILE A 59 -23.76 6.65 8.82
C ILE A 59 -24.78 5.57 9.18
N ASP A 60 -25.99 5.70 8.63
CA ASP A 60 -26.97 4.63 8.72
C ASP A 60 -26.50 3.42 7.90
N LYS A 61 -26.23 2.33 8.61
CA LYS A 61 -25.72 1.06 8.05
C LYS A 61 -26.67 0.36 7.08
N LYS A 62 -27.96 0.73 7.07
CA LYS A 62 -28.97 0.14 6.18
C LYS A 62 -29.17 0.96 4.91
N THR A 63 -29.18 2.27 5.05
CA THR A 63 -29.54 3.21 3.96
C THR A 63 -28.32 3.91 3.35
N GLY A 64 -27.22 4.00 4.10
CA GLY A 64 -26.03 4.74 3.71
C GLY A 64 -26.16 6.25 3.94
N HIS A 65 -27.26 6.69 4.56
CA HIS A 65 -27.50 8.10 4.87
C HIS A 65 -26.49 8.61 5.89
N VAL A 66 -25.79 9.67 5.51
CA VAL A 66 -24.82 10.36 6.38
C VAL A 66 -25.49 11.55 7.06
N VAL A 67 -25.34 11.63 8.38
CA VAL A 67 -25.80 12.75 9.22
C VAL A 67 -24.62 13.31 10.00
N VAL A 68 -24.51 14.64 10.05
CA VAL A 68 -23.51 15.35 10.85
C VAL A 68 -24.22 16.02 12.01
N TYR A 69 -23.78 15.70 13.23
CA TYR A 69 -24.25 16.29 14.47
C TYR A 69 -23.23 17.29 14.98
N ILE A 70 -23.64 18.54 15.13
CA ILE A 70 -22.83 19.59 15.77
C ILE A 70 -23.22 19.76 17.23
N PRO A 71 -22.26 19.95 18.15
CA PRO A 71 -22.57 20.17 19.56
C PRO A 71 -23.10 21.59 19.78
N ILE A 72 -24.19 21.69 20.53
CA ILE A 72 -24.67 22.97 21.07
C ILE A 72 -23.93 23.21 22.38
N VAL A 73 -23.26 24.37 22.49
CA VAL A 73 -22.54 24.80 23.69
C VAL A 73 -23.30 25.89 24.42
N ASN A 74 -23.31 25.83 25.76
CA ASN A 74 -23.83 26.92 26.59
C ASN A 74 -22.79 28.06 26.72
N GLU A 75 -23.15 29.14 27.43
CA GLU A 75 -22.25 30.28 27.69
C GLU A 75 -20.97 29.90 28.47
N GLU A 76 -20.98 28.75 29.14
CA GLU A 76 -19.85 28.19 29.90
C GLU A 76 -18.98 27.22 29.05
N GLY A 77 -19.35 26.98 27.78
CA GLY A 77 -18.61 26.09 26.86
C GLY A 77 -18.94 24.60 27.03
N GLU A 78 -19.89 24.24 27.88
CA GLU A 78 -20.34 22.86 28.08
C GLU A 78 -21.35 22.41 27.02
N LYS A 79 -21.22 21.16 26.57
CA LYS A 79 -22.12 20.56 25.58
C LYS A 79 -23.49 20.32 26.21
N THR A 80 -24.50 21.03 25.73
CA THR A 80 -25.90 20.94 26.20
C THR A 80 -26.81 20.17 25.25
N GLY A 81 -26.38 19.94 24.00
CA GLY A 81 -27.15 19.17 23.03
C GLY A 81 -26.38 18.88 21.74
N GLU A 82 -27.07 18.28 20.77
CA GLU A 82 -26.61 18.09 19.39
C GLU A 82 -27.68 18.60 18.42
N GLU A 83 -27.27 19.29 17.36
CA GLU A 83 -28.11 19.68 16.24
C GLU A 83 -27.60 19.02 14.96
N VAL A 84 -28.51 18.71 14.03
CA VAL A 84 -28.12 18.21 12.71
C VAL A 84 -27.69 19.39 11.84
N ASP A 85 -26.45 19.36 11.40
CA ASP A 85 -25.95 20.31 10.41
C ASP A 85 -25.97 19.68 9.01
N SER A 86 -26.23 20.51 8.01
CA SER A 86 -26.22 20.12 6.61
C SER A 86 -25.68 21.28 5.78
N PRO A 87 -24.35 21.46 5.75
CA PRO A 87 -23.74 22.52 4.97
C PRO A 87 -24.00 22.33 3.47
N GLU A 88 -24.10 23.44 2.75
CA GLU A 88 -24.21 23.43 1.29
C GLU A 88 -23.02 22.70 0.66
N ASP A 89 -23.26 21.93 -0.41
CA ASP A 89 -22.26 21.12 -1.13
C ASP A 89 -21.49 20.05 -0.31
N PHE A 90 -21.77 19.88 0.99
CA PHE A 90 -21.07 18.93 1.84
C PHE A 90 -21.25 17.48 1.39
N GLY A 91 -22.40 17.16 0.79
CA GLY A 91 -22.65 15.83 0.22
C GLY A 91 -21.58 15.39 -0.80
N ARG A 92 -21.10 16.30 -1.66
CA ARG A 92 -20.05 15.97 -2.62
C ARG A 92 -18.72 15.72 -1.91
N ILE A 93 -18.36 16.56 -0.94
CA ILE A 93 -17.12 16.47 -0.17
C ILE A 93 -17.06 15.17 0.63
N ALA A 94 -18.15 14.82 1.31
CA ALA A 94 -18.31 13.57 2.04
C ALA A 94 -18.18 12.35 1.12
N ALA A 95 -18.78 12.39 -0.09
CA ALA A 95 -18.62 11.32 -1.09
C ALA A 95 -17.16 11.10 -1.49
N HIS A 96 -16.45 12.19 -1.77
CA HIS A 96 -15.04 12.13 -2.15
C HIS A 96 -14.17 11.60 -1.00
N ALA A 97 -14.41 12.05 0.22
CA ALA A 97 -13.70 11.57 1.41
C ALA A 97 -13.94 10.07 1.64
N ALA A 98 -15.20 9.61 1.60
CA ALA A 98 -15.55 8.20 1.74
C ALA A 98 -14.89 7.34 0.65
N LYS A 99 -14.98 7.76 -0.62
CA LYS A 99 -14.35 7.06 -1.75
C LYS A 99 -12.83 6.98 -1.60
N GLN A 100 -12.19 8.06 -1.12
CA GLN A 100 -10.75 8.08 -0.88
C GLN A 100 -10.34 7.07 0.18
N VAL A 101 -11.06 7.00 1.29
CA VAL A 101 -10.82 6.05 2.39
C VAL A 101 -10.99 4.62 1.92
N ILE A 102 -12.09 4.32 1.23
CA ILE A 102 -12.38 2.99 0.67
C ILE A 102 -11.24 2.56 -0.24
N ASN A 103 -10.82 3.42 -1.17
CA ASN A 103 -9.70 3.14 -2.07
C ASN A 103 -8.36 3.03 -1.37
N GLN A 104 -8.15 3.75 -0.27
CA GLN A 104 -6.94 3.62 0.54
C GLN A 104 -6.90 2.26 1.23
N ARG A 105 -8.00 1.86 1.89
CA ARG A 105 -8.11 0.55 2.53
C ARG A 105 -7.95 -0.59 1.55
N LEU A 106 -8.59 -0.51 0.38
CA LEU A 106 -8.41 -1.50 -0.69
C LEU A 106 -6.95 -1.65 -1.12
N ARG A 107 -6.20 -0.54 -1.18
CA ARG A 107 -4.77 -0.56 -1.48
C ARG A 107 -3.97 -1.17 -0.34
N ASP A 108 -4.18 -0.72 0.90
CA ASP A 108 -3.45 -1.22 2.07
C ASP A 108 -3.59 -2.74 2.24
N ILE A 109 -4.79 -3.28 2.01
CA ILE A 109 -5.04 -4.74 2.04
C ILE A 109 -4.29 -5.44 0.91
N GLY A 110 -4.35 -4.89 -0.31
CA GLY A 110 -3.63 -5.44 -1.46
C GLY A 110 -2.13 -5.48 -1.21
N ASP A 111 -1.60 -4.41 -0.64
CA ASP A 111 -0.20 -4.24 -0.26
C ASP A 111 0.22 -5.30 0.77
N ASP A 112 -0.59 -5.50 1.82
CA ASP A 112 -0.30 -6.49 2.86
C ASP A 112 -0.36 -7.93 2.33
N ARG A 113 -1.28 -8.23 1.40
CA ARG A 113 -1.33 -9.54 0.71
C ARG A 113 -0.07 -9.79 -0.10
N ILE A 114 0.36 -8.82 -0.89
CA ILE A 114 1.59 -8.91 -1.70
C ILE A 114 2.79 -9.11 -0.77
N LEU A 115 2.93 -8.32 0.29
CA LEU A 115 4.00 -8.51 1.27
C LEU A 115 3.98 -9.91 1.87
N GLY A 116 2.79 -10.44 2.19
CA GLY A 116 2.60 -11.81 2.66
C GLY A 116 3.13 -12.85 1.67
N GLU A 117 2.84 -12.71 0.38
CA GLU A 117 3.31 -13.65 -0.66
C GLU A 117 4.85 -13.63 -0.83
N TYR A 118 5.46 -12.46 -0.67
CA TYR A 118 6.90 -12.29 -0.83
C TYR A 118 7.68 -12.47 0.48
N ARG A 119 7.01 -12.56 1.64
CA ARG A 119 7.59 -12.71 2.99
C ARG A 119 8.37 -14.02 3.26
N GLY A 120 8.52 -14.88 2.26
CA GLY A 120 9.41 -16.05 2.29
C GLY A 120 10.25 -16.21 1.02
N LYS A 121 10.14 -15.27 0.07
CA LYS A 121 10.90 -15.25 -1.18
C LYS A 121 12.22 -14.47 -1.04
N ASP A 122 12.50 -13.92 0.15
CA ASP A 122 13.80 -13.35 0.47
C ASP A 122 14.89 -14.39 0.24
N GLY A 123 15.86 -14.01 -0.59
CA GLY A 123 16.93 -14.90 -0.99
C GLY A 123 16.56 -15.94 -2.06
N ASP A 124 15.43 -15.77 -2.75
CA ASP A 124 15.04 -16.58 -3.89
C ASP A 124 15.17 -15.84 -5.23
N ILE A 125 15.06 -16.59 -6.33
CA ILE A 125 14.98 -16.02 -7.68
C ILE A 125 13.53 -15.84 -8.08
N VAL A 126 13.22 -14.65 -8.59
CA VAL A 126 11.95 -14.36 -9.25
C VAL A 126 12.20 -13.98 -10.70
N SER A 127 11.21 -14.28 -11.55
CA SER A 127 11.23 -13.88 -12.96
C SER A 127 10.23 -12.75 -13.16
N GLY A 128 10.62 -11.75 -13.95
CA GLY A 128 9.77 -10.63 -14.29
C GLY A 128 10.07 -10.04 -15.65
N ILE A 129 9.39 -8.94 -15.96
CA ILE A 129 9.57 -8.17 -17.20
C ILE A 129 10.12 -6.80 -16.84
N ILE A 130 11.18 -6.38 -17.52
CA ILE A 130 11.78 -5.06 -17.30
C ILE A 130 10.78 -3.97 -17.70
N ALA A 131 10.43 -3.12 -16.74
CA ALA A 131 9.56 -1.98 -16.89
C ALA A 131 10.37 -0.68 -16.91
N GLN A 132 9.83 0.35 -17.55
CA GLN A 132 10.47 1.65 -17.62
C GLN A 132 10.00 2.51 -16.44
N GLY A 133 10.95 2.97 -15.62
CA GLY A 133 10.69 3.90 -14.52
C GLY A 133 10.90 5.37 -14.92
N PRO A 134 10.50 6.31 -14.05
CA PRO A 134 10.76 7.74 -14.23
C PRO A 134 12.25 8.10 -14.14
N ASN A 135 13.04 7.31 -13.41
CA ASN A 135 14.49 7.46 -13.33
C ASN A 135 15.17 6.36 -14.16
N PRO A 136 15.85 6.68 -15.28
CA PRO A 136 16.49 5.69 -16.14
C PRO A 136 17.58 4.85 -15.46
N ARG A 137 18.16 5.34 -14.35
CA ARG A 137 19.17 4.59 -13.59
C ARG A 137 18.56 3.52 -12.69
N MET A 138 17.29 3.68 -12.33
CA MET A 138 16.56 2.74 -11.49
C MET A 138 15.73 1.85 -12.38
N ILE A 139 16.12 0.58 -12.48
CA ILE A 139 15.42 -0.38 -13.33
C ILE A 139 14.24 -0.94 -12.55
N HIS A 140 13.06 -0.91 -13.14
CA HIS A 140 11.87 -1.53 -12.58
C HIS A 140 11.69 -2.91 -13.20
N VAL A 141 11.25 -3.88 -12.41
CA VAL A 141 10.96 -5.24 -12.88
C VAL A 141 9.54 -5.58 -12.44
N ASN A 142 8.64 -5.69 -13.40
CA ASN A 142 7.27 -6.10 -13.17
C ASN A 142 7.22 -7.61 -12.90
N LEU A 143 6.77 -8.00 -11.70
CA LEU A 143 6.60 -9.38 -11.26
C LEU A 143 5.14 -9.88 -11.41
N GLY A 144 4.28 -9.10 -12.07
CA GLY A 144 2.86 -9.37 -12.25
C GLY A 144 2.03 -8.50 -11.32
N GLU A 145 1.98 -8.84 -10.04
CA GLU A 145 1.16 -8.12 -9.04
C GLU A 145 1.88 -6.91 -8.43
N VAL A 146 3.21 -6.86 -8.54
CA VAL A 146 4.05 -5.85 -7.89
C VAL A 146 5.27 -5.54 -8.75
N GLU A 147 5.75 -4.30 -8.65
CA GLU A 147 7.02 -3.89 -9.25
C GLU A 147 8.15 -4.02 -8.23
N ALA A 148 9.19 -4.73 -8.64
CA ALA A 148 10.47 -4.75 -7.94
C ALA A 148 11.40 -3.67 -8.49
N ILE A 149 12.32 -3.22 -7.65
CA ILE A 149 13.32 -2.21 -7.97
C ILE A 149 14.70 -2.88 -8.02
N LEU A 150 15.39 -2.70 -9.14
CA LEU A 150 16.79 -3.07 -9.34
C LEU A 150 17.63 -1.79 -9.32
N PRO A 151 18.18 -1.42 -8.14
CA PRO A 151 18.93 -0.18 -8.00
C PRO A 151 20.31 -0.26 -8.72
N PRO A 152 20.93 0.87 -9.07
CA PRO A 152 22.19 0.91 -9.82
C PRO A 152 23.32 0.06 -9.23
N GLU A 153 23.44 0.03 -7.91
CA GLU A 153 24.45 -0.74 -7.16
C GLU A 153 24.25 -2.26 -7.27
N GLU A 154 23.04 -2.71 -7.57
CA GLU A 154 22.68 -4.12 -7.71
C GLU A 154 22.60 -4.57 -9.20
N GLN A 155 22.89 -3.64 -10.13
CA GLN A 155 22.98 -3.90 -11.56
C GLN A 155 24.37 -4.41 -11.94
N VAL A 156 24.40 -5.32 -12.90
CA VAL A 156 25.66 -5.89 -13.41
C VAL A 156 26.29 -4.91 -14.39
N PRO A 157 27.56 -4.50 -14.19
CA PRO A 157 28.25 -3.65 -15.15
C PRO A 157 28.28 -4.29 -16.55
N GLY A 158 27.83 -3.54 -17.56
CA GLY A 158 27.80 -3.98 -18.96
C GLY A 158 26.57 -4.81 -19.36
N GLU A 159 25.69 -5.18 -18.43
CA GLU A 159 24.40 -5.81 -18.76
C GLU A 159 23.43 -4.74 -19.28
N VAL A 160 22.70 -5.03 -20.36
CA VAL A 160 21.71 -4.11 -20.94
C VAL A 160 20.32 -4.51 -20.45
N TYR A 161 19.62 -3.57 -19.83
CA TYR A 161 18.27 -3.76 -19.29
C TYR A 161 17.22 -3.17 -20.23
N GLU A 162 16.91 -3.89 -21.31
CA GLU A 162 15.93 -3.44 -22.31
C GLU A 162 14.50 -3.53 -21.78
N HIS A 163 13.70 -2.48 -21.99
CA HIS A 163 12.29 -2.49 -21.64
C HIS A 163 11.54 -3.62 -22.36
N GLY A 164 10.69 -4.34 -21.63
CA GLY A 164 9.92 -5.47 -22.13
C GLY A 164 10.68 -6.80 -22.15
N ALA A 165 12.00 -6.80 -21.90
CA ALA A 165 12.77 -8.03 -21.82
C ALA A 165 12.44 -8.79 -20.53
N ARG A 166 12.48 -10.13 -20.59
CA ARG A 166 12.35 -10.98 -19.41
C ARG A 166 13.68 -11.07 -18.68
N ILE A 167 13.63 -10.98 -17.36
CA ILE A 167 14.81 -11.08 -16.51
C ILE A 167 14.52 -11.93 -15.29
N ARG A 168 15.52 -12.72 -14.88
CA ARG A 168 15.55 -13.39 -13.58
C ARG A 168 16.42 -12.60 -12.62
N VAL A 169 15.89 -12.26 -11.46
CA VAL A 169 16.54 -11.44 -10.46
C VAL A 169 16.47 -12.11 -9.10
N TYR A 170 17.45 -11.82 -8.24
CA TYR A 170 17.50 -12.34 -6.88
C TYR A 170 16.86 -11.35 -5.93
N VAL A 171 15.93 -11.80 -5.07
CA VAL A 171 15.27 -10.93 -4.09
C VAL A 171 16.21 -10.71 -2.91
N THR A 172 16.63 -9.46 -2.70
CA THR A 172 17.51 -9.09 -1.58
C THR A 172 16.72 -8.61 -0.37
N LYS A 173 15.58 -7.97 -0.59
CA LYS A 173 14.78 -7.37 0.49
C LYS A 173 13.31 -7.21 0.10
N VAL A 174 12.40 -7.52 1.02
CA VAL A 174 10.96 -7.27 0.91
C VAL A 174 10.50 -6.43 2.10
N ASP A 175 10.11 -5.18 1.85
CA ASP A 175 9.65 -4.24 2.90
C ASP A 175 8.37 -3.50 2.51
N LYS A 176 7.72 -2.88 3.51
CA LYS A 176 6.67 -1.88 3.28
C LYS A 176 7.30 -0.49 3.10
N GLY A 177 7.29 0.01 1.86
CA GLY A 177 7.76 1.35 1.52
C GLY A 177 6.68 2.43 1.70
N LEU A 178 7.03 3.68 1.37
CA LEU A 178 6.12 4.83 1.48
C LEU A 178 4.89 4.76 0.56
N LYS A 179 4.97 3.98 -0.52
CA LYS A 179 3.92 3.86 -1.55
C LYS A 179 3.34 2.45 -1.65
N GLY A 180 3.57 1.60 -0.65
CA GLY A 180 3.14 0.20 -0.64
C GLY A 180 4.31 -0.78 -0.60
N PRO A 181 4.13 -2.04 -1.02
CA PRO A 181 5.17 -3.07 -1.01
C PRO A 181 6.35 -2.63 -1.88
N SER A 182 7.55 -2.78 -1.34
CA SER A 182 8.79 -2.49 -2.03
C SER A 182 9.66 -3.73 -2.00
N ILE A 183 9.93 -4.28 -3.19
CA ILE A 183 10.79 -5.44 -3.36
C ILE A 183 12.07 -4.94 -4.02
N THR A 184 13.19 -5.09 -3.32
CA THR A 184 14.51 -4.82 -3.88
C THR A 184 15.10 -6.11 -4.42
N VAL A 185 15.61 -6.04 -5.64
CA VAL A 185 16.18 -7.18 -6.33
C VAL A 185 17.59 -6.88 -6.83
N SER A 186 18.34 -7.95 -7.11
CA SER A 186 19.73 -7.88 -7.52
C SER A 186 20.08 -8.81 -8.67
N ARG A 187 21.01 -8.35 -9.50
CA ARG A 187 21.69 -9.13 -10.54
C ARG A 187 23.15 -9.42 -10.18
N THR A 188 23.75 -8.66 -9.27
CA THR A 188 25.14 -8.83 -8.82
C THR A 188 25.29 -9.87 -7.71
N HIS A 189 24.25 -10.08 -6.89
CA HIS A 189 24.33 -10.92 -5.69
C HIS A 189 24.77 -12.37 -5.99
N PRO A 190 25.70 -12.98 -5.21
CA PRO A 190 26.17 -14.36 -5.43
C PRO A 190 25.05 -15.41 -5.36
N GLY A 191 24.02 -15.14 -4.54
CA GLY A 191 22.85 -16.01 -4.39
C GLY A 191 22.07 -16.23 -5.70
N LEU A 192 22.13 -15.27 -6.63
CA LEU A 192 21.57 -15.44 -7.98
C LEU A 192 22.23 -16.62 -8.69
N VAL A 193 23.56 -16.72 -8.70
CA VAL A 193 24.24 -17.79 -9.42
C VAL A 193 23.98 -19.14 -8.78
N ARG A 194 24.00 -19.20 -7.44
CA ARG A 194 23.65 -20.41 -6.67
C ARG A 194 22.30 -21.00 -7.12
N LYS A 195 21.28 -20.14 -7.16
CA LYS A 195 19.90 -20.53 -7.48
C LYS A 195 19.73 -20.82 -8.97
N LEU A 196 20.43 -20.11 -9.86
CA LEU A 196 20.47 -20.45 -11.30
C LEU A 196 21.09 -21.83 -11.53
N PHE A 197 22.21 -22.15 -10.89
CA PHE A 197 22.82 -23.48 -10.96
C PHE A 197 21.91 -24.56 -10.41
N ALA A 198 21.24 -24.31 -9.28
CA ALA A 198 20.29 -25.25 -8.71
C ALA A 198 19.06 -25.50 -9.60
N MET A 199 18.72 -24.58 -10.53
CA MET A 199 17.67 -24.82 -11.54
C MET A 199 18.19 -25.62 -12.73
N GLU A 200 19.45 -25.44 -13.12
CA GLU A 200 20.04 -26.09 -14.30
C GLU A 200 20.59 -27.49 -14.01
N VAL A 201 21.08 -27.72 -12.78
CA VAL A 201 21.76 -28.96 -12.36
C VAL A 201 20.87 -29.76 -11.39
N PRO A 202 20.29 -30.90 -11.82
CA PRO A 202 19.37 -31.69 -11.00
C PRO A 202 19.98 -32.22 -9.70
N GLU A 203 21.28 -32.53 -9.69
CA GLU A 203 21.99 -33.04 -8.52
C GLU A 203 22.05 -31.99 -7.41
N ILE A 204 22.25 -30.72 -7.77
CA ILE A 204 22.24 -29.59 -6.83
C ILE A 204 20.80 -29.33 -6.37
N HIS A 205 19.82 -29.39 -7.27
CA HIS A 205 18.40 -29.24 -6.93
C HIS A 205 17.93 -30.27 -5.88
N ARG A 206 18.36 -31.52 -6.03
CA ARG A 206 18.00 -32.63 -5.13
C ARG A 206 18.85 -32.68 -3.85
N GLY A 207 19.84 -31.78 -3.71
CA GLY A 207 20.78 -31.77 -2.58
C GLY A 207 21.76 -32.95 -2.56
N LEU A 208 21.96 -33.64 -3.68
CA LEU A 208 22.99 -34.68 -3.81
C LEU A 208 24.40 -34.08 -3.88
N VAL A 209 24.50 -32.86 -4.41
CA VAL A 209 25.73 -32.06 -4.47
C VAL A 209 25.44 -30.69 -3.87
N ASP A 210 26.30 -30.23 -2.98
CA ASP A 210 26.18 -28.91 -2.35
C ASP A 210 27.25 -27.94 -2.87
N ILE A 211 26.87 -26.66 -2.99
CA ILE A 211 27.79 -25.58 -3.37
C ILE A 211 28.37 -24.98 -2.10
N THR A 212 29.59 -25.38 -1.75
CA THR A 212 30.25 -24.96 -0.49
C THR A 212 30.57 -23.47 -0.46
N SER A 213 31.00 -22.87 -1.58
CA SER A 213 31.36 -21.45 -1.64
C SER A 213 31.12 -20.86 -3.02
N ILE A 214 30.87 -19.54 -3.08
CA ILE A 214 30.78 -18.81 -4.35
C ILE A 214 31.52 -17.49 -4.17
N ALA A 215 32.46 -17.22 -5.07
CA ALA A 215 33.13 -15.93 -5.19
C ALA A 215 32.78 -15.31 -6.55
N ARG A 216 32.11 -14.16 -6.54
CA ARG A 216 31.55 -13.54 -7.74
C ARG A 216 32.04 -12.11 -7.94
N GLU A 217 32.61 -11.85 -9.10
CA GLU A 217 32.83 -10.52 -9.67
C GLU A 217 31.78 -10.33 -10.77
N ALA A 218 30.69 -9.63 -10.43
CA ALA A 218 29.55 -9.45 -11.32
C ALA A 218 29.98 -8.80 -12.65
N GLY A 219 29.57 -9.38 -13.78
CA GLY A 219 29.96 -8.92 -15.12
C GLY A 219 31.31 -9.43 -15.61
N HIS A 220 32.09 -10.13 -14.77
CA HIS A 220 33.44 -10.59 -15.11
C HIS A 220 33.63 -12.09 -14.92
N ARG A 221 33.69 -12.59 -13.68
CA ARG A 221 33.99 -14.00 -13.36
C ARG A 221 33.25 -14.46 -12.12
N THR A 222 32.79 -15.71 -12.15
CA THR A 222 32.31 -16.41 -10.94
C THR A 222 33.14 -17.68 -10.73
N LYS A 223 33.55 -17.93 -9.48
CA LYS A 223 34.13 -19.18 -9.01
C LYS A 223 33.14 -19.84 -8.07
N ILE A 224 32.92 -21.13 -8.27
CA ILE A 224 31.94 -21.98 -7.57
C ILE A 224 32.65 -23.27 -7.20
#